data_AF-A0A914YWC4-F1
#
_entry.id   AF-A0A914YWC4-F1
#
_cell.length_a   1.000
_cell.length_b   1.000
_cell.length_c   1.000
_cell.angle_alpha   90.00
_cell.angle_beta   90.00
_cell.angle_gamma   90.00
#
_symmetry.space_group_name_H-M   'P 1'
#
loop_
_entity.id
_entity.type
_entity.pdbx_description
1 polymer ?
#
loop_
_entity_poly.entity_id
_entity_poly.type
_entity_poly.pdbx_seq_one_letter_code
_entity_poly.pdbx_strand_id
1 'polypeptide(L)' 'MACSMPTTMRLDELIAALARYQPGFLSCDPAVGALRISGAYPLSDIERSLSAIERVLPVRTERRTAYWTRIIAR' A
#
# COMPACT_ATOMS: atom_id res chain seq x y z
N MET A 1 -7.12 -9.48 15.11
CA MET A 1 -6.25 -8.78 16.08
C MET A 1 -5.62 -7.60 15.34
N ALA A 2 -6.27 -6.44 15.38
CA ALA A 2 -5.78 -5.24 14.70
C ALA A 2 -4.86 -4.50 15.66
N CYS A 3 -3.57 -4.44 15.35
CA CYS A 3 -2.61 -3.66 16.13
C CYS A 3 -2.82 -2.18 15.77
N SER A 4 -3.38 -1.39 16.70
CA SER A 4 -3.56 0.06 16.52
C SER A 4 -2.20 0.75 16.67
N MET A 5 -1.53 1.01 15.55
CA MET A 5 -0.39 1.93 15.47
C MET A 5 -0.86 3.39 15.37
N PRO A 6 -0.06 4.37 15.84
CA PRO A 6 -0.44 5.79 15.88
C PRO A 6 -0.82 6.32 14.50
N THR A 7 -1.82 7.18 14.51
CA THR A 7 -2.86 7.42 13.50
C THR A 7 -2.44 8.12 12.20
N THR A 8 -1.15 8.19 11.87
CA THR A 8 -0.69 8.70 10.57
C THR A 8 0.68 8.15 10.20
N MET A 9 0.79 7.40 9.11
CA MET A 9 2.06 6.98 8.53
C MET A 9 2.10 7.33 7.05
N ARG A 10 3.28 7.27 6.43
CA ARG A 10 3.40 7.48 4.99
C ARG A 10 3.01 6.22 4.24
N LEU A 11 2.42 6.39 3.06
CA LEU A 11 2.09 5.27 2.19
C LEU A 11 3.36 4.51 1.78
N ASP A 12 4.49 5.20 1.60
CA ASP A 12 5.77 4.53 1.29
C ASP A 12 6.19 3.51 2.38
N GLU A 13 6.03 3.85 3.66
CA GLU A 13 6.34 2.95 4.77
C GLU A 13 5.38 1.76 4.82
N LEU A 14 4.08 1.99 4.60
CA LEU A 14 3.11 0.92 4.49
C LEU A 14 3.47 -0.06 3.36
N ILE A 15 3.82 0.48 2.20
CA ILE A 15 4.19 -0.31 1.03
C ILE A 15 5.47 -1.08 1.26
N ALA A 16 6.49 -0.46 1.88
CA ALA A 16 7.72 -1.15 2.26
C ALA A 16 7.45 -2.27 3.27
N ALA A 17 6.51 -2.07 4.21
CA ALA A 17 6.09 -3.11 5.14
C ALA A 17 5.35 -4.25 4.43
N LEU A 18 4.37 -3.94 3.56
CA LEU A 18 3.62 -4.92 2.77
C LEU A 18 4.54 -5.72 1.83
N ALA A 19 5.55 -5.07 1.24
CA ALA A 19 6.55 -5.70 0.39
C ALA A 19 7.36 -6.78 1.10
N ARG A 20 7.48 -6.74 2.43
CA ARG A 20 8.13 -7.78 3.24
C ARG A 20 7.27 -9.03 3.42
N TYR A 21 5.95 -8.89 3.37
CA TYR A 21 5.00 -10.00 3.58
C TYR A 21 4.51 -10.62 2.26
N GLN A 22 4.66 -9.93 1.13
CA GLN A 22 4.30 -10.45 -0.18
C GLN A 22 5.51 -11.11 -0.88
N PRO A 23 5.37 -12.32 -1.44
CA PRO A 23 6.33 -12.85 -2.40
C PRO A 23 6.18 -12.13 -3.75
N GLY A 24 6.92 -11.03 -3.95
CA GLY A 24 6.91 -10.27 -5.20
C GLY A 24 7.57 -8.89 -5.09
N PHE A 25 7.71 -8.21 -6.22
CA PHE A 25 8.22 -6.84 -6.30
C PHE A 25 7.05 -5.86 -6.18
N LEU A 26 6.93 -5.21 -5.03
CA LEU A 26 5.97 -4.15 -4.78
C LEU A 26 6.70 -2.80 -4.79
N SER A 27 6.32 -1.90 -5.68
CA SER A 27 6.86 -0.54 -5.73
C SER A 27 5.75 0.50 -5.64
N CYS A 28 6.01 1.63 -4.99
CA CYS A 28 5.14 2.79 -5.03
C CYS A 28 5.80 3.93 -5.78
N ASP A 29 4.97 4.75 -6.43
CA ASP A 29 5.42 5.98 -7.05
C ASP A 29 5.71 7.04 -5.97
N PRO A 30 6.80 7.81 -6.05
CA PRO A 30 7.14 8.81 -5.04
C PRO A 30 6.03 9.87 -4.85
N ALA A 31 5.24 10.15 -5.88
CA ALA A 31 4.08 11.05 -5.80
C ALA A 31 3.01 10.54 -4.80
N VAL A 32 2.81 9.22 -4.72
CA VAL A 32 1.87 8.62 -3.77
C VAL A 32 2.54 8.22 -2.46
N GLY A 33 3.84 7.91 -2.47
CA GLY A 33 4.60 7.53 -1.28
C GLY A 33 4.56 8.61 -0.18
N ALA A 34 4.60 9.89 -0.58
CA ALA A 34 4.48 11.03 0.33
C ALA A 34 3.08 11.24 0.93
N LEU A 35 2.05 10.52 0.47
CA LEU A 35 0.70 10.64 1.00
C LEU A 35 0.65 10.06 2.42
N ARG A 36 0.05 10.81 3.33
CA ARG A 36 -0.23 10.33 4.68
C ARG A 36 -1.47 9.46 4.66
N ILE A 37 -1.34 8.28 5.25
CA ILE A 37 -2.43 7.35 5.43
C ILE A 37 -2.74 7.18 6.90
N SER A 38 -4.03 7.21 7.21
CA SER A 38 -4.57 7.16 8.55
C SER A 38 -5.61 6.06 8.57
N GLY A 39 -5.27 4.90 9.14
CA GLY A 39 -6.19 3.77 9.16
C GLY A 39 -5.52 2.47 9.56
N ALA A 40 -6.35 1.49 9.93
CA ALA A 40 -5.91 0.12 10.14
C ALA A 40 -5.96 -0.62 8.80
N TYR A 41 -4.78 -0.93 8.24
CA TYR A 41 -4.64 -1.70 7.01
C TYR A 41 -4.15 -3.12 7.35
N PRO A 42 -4.87 -4.17 6.95
CA PRO A 42 -4.48 -5.54 7.24
C PRO A 42 -3.25 -5.95 6.40
N LEU A 43 -2.11 -6.20 7.07
CA LEU A 43 -0.87 -6.65 6.43
C LEU A 43 -0.94 -8.09 5.90
N SER A 44 -1.90 -8.89 6.39
CA SER A 44 -2.13 -10.27 5.92
C SER A 44 -2.75 -10.34 4.52
N ASP A 45 -3.43 -9.27 4.08
CA ASP A 45 -4.17 -9.22 2.82
C ASP A 45 -3.79 -7.95 2.04
N ILE A 46 -2.80 -8.08 1.16
CA ILE A 46 -2.31 -6.97 0.32
C ILE A 46 -3.42 -6.48 -0.61
N GLU A 47 -4.12 -7.37 -1.33
CA GLU A 47 -5.20 -6.96 -2.26
C GLU A 47 -6.30 -6.15 -1.56
N ARG A 48 -6.63 -6.53 -0.31
CA ARG A 48 -7.63 -5.82 0.49
C ARG A 48 -7.11 -4.47 0.96
N SER A 49 -5.85 -4.41 1.38
CA SER A 49 -5.19 -3.15 1.73
C SER A 49 -5.11 -2.21 0.52
N LEU A 50 -4.66 -2.68 -0.65
CA LEU A 50 -4.61 -1.93 -1.90
C LEU A 50 -5.98 -1.40 -2.30
N SER A 51 -7.01 -2.25 -2.29
CA SER A 51 -8.38 -1.85 -2.59
C SER A 51 -8.92 -0.79 -1.62
N ALA A 52 -8.53 -0.86 -0.34
CA ALA A 52 -8.91 0.17 0.63
C ALA A 52 -8.19 1.49 0.34
N ILE A 53 -6.88 1.44 0.04
CA ILE A 53 -6.06 2.60 -0.33
C ILE A 53 -6.61 3.28 -1.59
N GLU A 54 -6.94 2.53 -2.65
CA GLU A 54 -7.55 3.04 -3.89
C GLU A 54 -8.93 3.68 -3.67
N ARG A 55 -9.63 3.31 -2.59
CA ARG A 55 -10.92 3.91 -2.22
C ARG A 55 -10.78 5.23 -1.47
N VAL A 56 -9.78 5.35 -0.60
CA VAL A 56 -9.58 6.58 0.21
C VAL A 56 -8.66 7.59 -0.46
N LEU A 57 -7.77 7.16 -1.34
CA LEU A 57 -6.79 8.00 -2.03
C LEU A 57 -6.94 7.85 -3.55
N PRO A 58 -6.62 8.90 -4.33
CA PRO A 58 -6.60 8.85 -5.79
C PRO A 58 -5.36 8.12 -6.29
N VAL A 59 -5.22 6.84 -5.92
CA VAL A 59 -4.13 5.97 -6.35
C VAL A 59 -4.69 4.80 -7.16
N ARG A 60 -3.82 4.15 -7.93
CA ARG A 60 -4.14 2.99 -8.74
C ARG A 60 -3.02 1.95 -8.67
N THR A 61 -3.41 0.69 -8.62
CA THR A 61 -2.50 -0.45 -8.66
C THR A 61 -2.31 -0.91 -10.11
N GLU A 62 -1.07 -0.88 -10.58
CA GLU A 62 -0.63 -1.32 -11.89
C GLU A 62 0.17 -2.62 -11.76
N ARG A 63 -0.43 -3.74 -12.17
CA ARG A 63 0.26 -5.03 -12.25
C ARG A 63 0.97 -5.14 -13.60
N ARG A 64 2.30 -5.12 -13.59
CA ARG A 64 3.14 -5.21 -14.80
C ARG A 64 3.39 -6.67 -15.18
N THR A 65 3.60 -7.54 -14.20
CA THR A 65 3.79 -9.00 -14.38
C THR A 65 3.21 -9.77 -13.19
N ALA A 66 3.18 -11.11 -13.26
CA ALA A 66 2.63 -11.98 -12.21
C ALA A 66 3.29 -11.79 -10.82
N TYR A 67 4.48 -11.20 -10.76
CA TYR A 67 5.22 -10.93 -9.52
C TYR A 67 5.57 -9.44 -9.34
N TRP A 68 5.13 -8.55 -10.24
CA TRP A 68 5.46 -7.13 -10.17
C TRP A 68 4.20 -6.28 -10.10
N THR A 69 4.03 -5.62 -8.95
CA THR A 69 2.94 -4.71 -8.66
C THR A 69 3.51 -3.32 -8.40
N ARG A 70 3.02 -2.32 -9.12
CA ARG A 70 3.39 -0.92 -8.94
C ARG A 70 2.17 -0.11 -8.53
N ILE A 71 2.31 0.81 -7.60
CA ILE A 71 1.24 1.74 -7.20
C ILE A 71 1.59 3.11 -7.73
N ILE A 72 0.65 3.73 -8.44
CA ILE A 72 0.81 5.03 -9.06
C ILE A 72 -0.33 5.96 -8.61
N ALA A 73 -0.13 7.28 -8.69
CA ALA A 73 -1.23 8.22 -8.55
C ALA A 73 -2.15 8.06 -9.78
N ARG A 74 -3.47 8.14 -9.57
CA ARG A 74 -4.43 8.16 -10.69
C ARG A 74 -4.58 9.57 -11.24
#